data_AF-A0A920L962-F1
#
_entry.id   AF-A0A920L962-F1
#
_cell.length_a   1.000
_cell.length_b   1.000
_cell.length_c   1.000
_cell.angle_alpha   90.00
_cell.angle_beta   90.00
_cell.angle_gamma   90.00
#
_symmetry.space_group_name_H-M   'P 1'
#
loop_
_entity.id
_entity.type
_entity.pdbx_description
1 polymer ?
#
loop_
_entity_poly.entity_id
_entity_poly.type
_entity_poly.pdbx_seq_one_letter_code
_entity_poly.pdbx_strand_id
1 'polypeptide(L)'
;MNKYISIILLLTLLLLPLVIYEDNNSRYEKLSKSLLCPVCQGETLFDSPSEYADDMRSVLKEQIDNGMSDKQIMDYWTARFGERINTNPQNSNYFLILFPIIFGLVFGVLFYKKVSND
;
A
#
# COMPACT_ATOMS: atom_id res chain seq x y z
N MET A 1 34.87 -2.75 23.77
CA MET A 1 34.26 -2.27 22.50
C MET A 1 32.95 -2.99 22.17
N ASN A 2 32.90 -4.33 22.14
CA ASN A 2 31.66 -5.09 21.83
C ASN A 2 30.47 -4.87 22.78
N LYS A 3 30.68 -4.62 24.08
CA LYS A 3 29.57 -4.41 25.03
C LYS A 3 28.75 -3.15 24.73
N TYR A 4 29.40 -2.06 24.33
CA TYR A 4 28.72 -0.82 23.95
C TYR A 4 28.01 -0.95 22.59
N ILE A 5 28.55 -1.74 21.66
CA ILE A 5 27.91 -2.03 20.37
C ILE A 5 26.59 -2.79 20.59
N SER A 6 26.58 -3.82 21.44
CA SER A 6 25.33 -4.51 21.79
C SER A 6 24.32 -3.59 22.48
N ILE A 7 24.77 -2.68 23.35
CA ILE A 7 23.88 -1.72 24.02
C ILE A 7 23.29 -0.73 23.00
N ILE A 8 24.09 -0.20 22.08
CA ILE A 8 23.62 0.70 21.02
C ILE A 8 22.64 -0.01 20.10
N LEU A 9 22.91 -1.27 19.72
CA LEU A 9 22.03 -2.09 18.88
C LEU A 9 20.70 -2.42 19.56
N LEU A 10 20.73 -2.68 20.88
CA LEU A 10 19.52 -2.97 21.66
C LEU A 10 18.69 -1.69 21.88
N LEU A 11 19.36 -0.56 22.10
CA LEU A 11 18.72 0.75 22.29
C LEU A 11 18.08 1.24 20.98
N THR A 12 18.74 1.07 19.84
CA THR A 12 18.14 1.40 18.53
C THR A 12 16.96 0.50 18.21
N LEU A 13 17.05 -0.82 18.47
CA LEU A 13 15.95 -1.77 18.28
C LEU A 13 14.72 -1.43 19.15
N LEU A 14 14.93 -0.93 20.36
CA LEU A 14 13.87 -0.51 21.29
C LEU A 14 13.18 0.81 20.86
N LEU A 15 13.90 1.70 20.17
CA LEU A 15 13.40 3.01 19.74
C LEU A 15 12.68 2.99 18.38
N LEU A 16 12.88 1.94 17.56
CA LEU A 16 12.19 1.76 16.27
C LEU A 16 10.66 1.93 16.33
N PRO A 17 9.91 1.29 17.25
CA PRO A 17 8.45 1.39 17.26
C PRO A 17 7.93 2.80 17.55
N LEU A 18 8.71 3.66 18.21
CA LEU A 18 8.32 5.05 18.47
C LEU A 18 8.44 5.94 17.22
N VAL A 19 9.29 5.55 16.25
CA VAL A 19 9.48 6.30 15.00
C VAL A 19 8.32 6.05 14.01
N ILE A 20 7.59 4.95 14.16
CA ILE A 20 6.54 4.52 13.21
C ILE A 20 5.12 4.68 13.82
N TYR A 21 4.93 5.62 14.74
CA TYR A 21 3.58 5.96 15.21
C TYR A 21 2.87 6.82 14.15
N GLU A 22 2.06 6.19 13.29
CA GLU A 22 1.20 6.89 12.34
C GLU A 22 -0.06 7.37 13.07
N ASP A 23 -0.28 8.68 13.13
CA ASP A 23 -1.46 9.26 13.77
C ASP A 23 -2.75 8.89 13.02
N ASN A 24 -3.83 8.62 13.75
CA ASN A 24 -5.11 8.21 13.17
C ASN A 24 -5.68 9.27 12.22
N ASN A 25 -5.46 10.57 12.45
CA ASN A 25 -5.93 11.60 11.52
C ASN A 25 -5.15 11.56 10.19
N SER A 26 -3.84 11.34 10.25
CA SER A 26 -3.02 11.18 9.04
C SER A 26 -3.44 9.94 8.25
N ARG A 27 -3.71 8.83 8.94
CA ARG A 27 -4.25 7.61 8.33
C ARG A 27 -5.62 7.84 7.70
N TYR A 28 -6.51 8.53 8.40
CA TYR A 28 -7.85 8.86 7.91
C TYR A 28 -7.79 9.72 6.65
N GLU A 29 -6.98 10.77 6.64
CA GLU A 29 -6.82 11.64 5.47
C GLU A 29 -6.30 10.87 4.25
N LYS A 30 -5.29 10.03 4.46
CA LYS A 30 -4.70 9.19 3.42
C LYS A 30 -5.70 8.18 2.84
N LEU A 31 -6.45 7.49 3.69
CA LEU A 31 -7.44 6.49 3.27
C LEU A 31 -8.65 7.13 2.59
N SER A 32 -9.16 8.24 3.12
CA SER A 32 -10.31 8.95 2.53
C SER A 32 -10.00 9.53 1.14
N LYS A 33 -8.76 9.94 0.88
CA LYS A 33 -8.29 10.33 -0.46
C LYS A 33 -8.03 9.15 -1.40
N SER A 34 -7.89 7.93 -0.86
CA SER A 34 -7.63 6.73 -1.65
C SER A 34 -8.91 5.99 -2.05
N LEU A 35 -10.02 6.26 -1.35
CA LEU A 35 -11.32 5.65 -1.59
C LEU A 35 -12.20 6.59 -2.43
N LEU A 36 -12.81 6.06 -3.47
CA LEU A 36 -13.80 6.74 -4.31
C LEU A 36 -15.20 6.57 -3.72
N CYS A 37 -16.04 7.59 -3.87
CA CYS A 37 -17.46 7.46 -3.60
C CYS A 37 -18.14 6.72 -4.78
N PRO A 38 -18.75 5.54 -4.57
CA PRO A 38 -19.30 4.71 -5.64
C PRO A 38 -20.53 5.31 -6.33
N VAL A 39 -21.21 6.27 -5.68
CA VAL A 39 -22.43 6.92 -6.20
C VAL A 39 -22.20 8.36 -6.65
N CYS A 40 -20.98 8.89 -6.48
CA CYS A 40 -20.63 10.26 -6.81
C CYS A 40 -19.99 10.35 -8.21
N GLN A 41 -19.64 11.57 -8.65
CA GLN A 41 -19.09 11.86 -9.98
C GLN A 41 -17.59 11.48 -10.12
N GLY A 42 -17.19 10.31 -9.61
CA GLY A 42 -15.78 9.87 -9.63
C GLY A 42 -14.88 10.63 -8.64
N GLU A 43 -15.47 11.21 -7.60
CA GLU A 43 -14.78 11.94 -6.53
C GLU A 43 -14.35 10.99 -5.40
N THR A 44 -13.33 11.40 -4.64
CA THR A 44 -12.89 10.65 -3.46
C THR A 44 -13.84 10.87 -2.28
N LEU A 45 -13.79 10.01 -1.27
CA LEU A 45 -14.52 10.23 -0.02
C LEU A 45 -14.10 11.54 0.66
N PHE A 46 -12.84 11.94 0.50
CA PHE A 46 -12.33 13.20 1.03
C PHE A 46 -12.88 14.43 0.30
N ASP A 47 -12.97 14.39 -1.02
CA ASP A 47 -13.34 15.56 -1.84
C ASP A 47 -14.86 15.71 -2.02
N SER A 48 -15.62 14.61 -1.97
CA SER A 48 -17.05 14.66 -2.29
C SER A 48 -17.87 15.30 -1.15
N PRO A 49 -18.70 16.31 -1.46
CA PRO A 49 -19.56 17.00 -0.49
C PRO A 49 -20.92 16.30 -0.28
N SER A 50 -21.11 15.08 -0.82
CA SER A 50 -22.38 14.37 -0.71
C SER A 50 -22.61 13.80 0.70
N GLU A 51 -23.87 13.76 1.13
CA GLU A 51 -24.28 13.11 2.39
C GLU A 51 -23.85 11.63 2.43
N TYR A 52 -23.87 10.96 1.28
CA TYR A 52 -23.39 9.58 1.19
C TYR A 52 -21.89 9.45 1.48
N ALA A 53 -21.08 10.42 1.05
CA ALA A 53 -19.66 10.44 1.37
C ALA A 53 -19.42 10.75 2.86
N ASP A 54 -20.27 11.57 3.51
CA ASP A 54 -20.22 11.82 4.95
C ASP A 54 -20.45 10.54 5.77
N ASP A 55 -21.45 9.74 5.38
CA ASP A 55 -21.74 8.44 6.01
C ASP A 55 -20.55 7.48 5.87
N MET A 56 -20.00 7.36 4.66
CA MET A 56 -18.84 6.50 4.41
C MET A 56 -17.60 6.96 5.19
N ARG A 57 -17.37 8.28 5.29
CA ARG A 57 -16.29 8.86 6.10
C ARG A 57 -16.44 8.50 7.58
N SER A 58 -17.66 8.48 8.08
CA SER A 58 -17.96 8.06 9.46
C SER A 58 -17.61 6.58 9.68
N VAL A 59 -17.99 5.70 8.74
CA VAL A 59 -17.62 4.28 8.80
C VAL A 59 -16.11 4.07 8.73
N LEU A 60 -15.41 4.79 7.83
CA LEU A 60 -13.96 4.72 7.72
C LEU A 60 -13.28 5.15 9.03
N LYS A 61 -13.78 6.22 9.65
CA LYS A 61 -13.27 6.70 10.93
C LYS A 61 -13.44 5.65 12.03
N GLU A 62 -14.61 5.02 12.12
CA GLU A 62 -14.87 3.94 13.07
C GLU A 62 -13.90 2.76 12.88
N GLN A 63 -13.60 2.37 11.65
CA GLN A 63 -12.65 1.29 11.36
C GLN A 63 -11.22 1.60 11.84
N ILE A 64 -10.78 2.85 11.65
CA ILE A 64 -9.47 3.32 12.10
C ILE A 64 -9.42 3.35 13.63
N ASP A 65 -10.46 3.88 14.27
CA ASP A 65 -10.55 3.98 15.72
C ASP A 65 -10.68 2.58 16.38
N ASN A 66 -11.24 1.60 15.67
CA ASN A 66 -11.23 0.18 16.04
C ASN A 66 -9.88 -0.53 15.82
N GLY A 67 -8.84 0.17 15.35
CA GLY A 67 -7.49 -0.37 15.18
C GLY A 67 -7.34 -1.29 13.96
N MET A 68 -8.25 -1.23 12.98
CA MET A 68 -8.09 -1.99 11.74
C MET A 68 -6.86 -1.48 10.96
N SER A 69 -6.11 -2.41 10.37
CA SER A 69 -5.00 -2.07 9.47
C SER A 69 -5.49 -1.54 8.12
N ASP A 70 -4.67 -0.72 7.47
CA ASP A 70 -4.99 -0.13 6.15
C ASP A 70 -5.39 -1.22 5.14
N LYS A 71 -4.69 -2.37 5.14
CA LYS A 71 -5.02 -3.50 4.25
C LYS A 71 -6.41 -4.06 4.54
N GLN A 72 -6.76 -4.29 5.81
CA GLN A 72 -8.09 -4.81 6.19
C GLN A 72 -9.21 -3.84 5.80
N ILE A 73 -8.96 -2.54 5.96
CA ILE A 73 -9.89 -1.48 5.54
C ILE A 73 -10.08 -1.57 4.02
N MET A 74 -9.00 -1.54 3.24
CA MET A 74 -9.11 -1.61 1.77
C MET A 74 -9.78 -2.89 1.29
N ASP A 75 -9.43 -4.05 1.88
CA ASP A 75 -10.06 -5.34 1.57
C ASP A 75 -11.57 -5.32 1.87
N TYR A 76 -12.00 -4.68 2.97
CA TYR A 76 -13.42 -4.51 3.31
C TYR A 76 -14.18 -3.69 2.25
N TRP A 77 -13.61 -2.56 1.83
CA TRP A 77 -14.23 -1.67 0.85
C TRP A 77 -14.25 -2.33 -0.54
N THR A 78 -13.15 -2.95 -0.96
CA THR A 78 -13.06 -3.67 -2.25
C THR A 78 -14.00 -4.87 -2.29
N ALA A 79 -14.14 -5.64 -1.21
CA ALA A 79 -15.05 -6.79 -1.17
C ALA A 79 -16.53 -6.38 -1.34
N ARG A 80 -16.91 -5.16 -0.93
CA ARG A 80 -18.29 -4.67 -1.00
C ARG A 80 -18.59 -3.88 -2.27
N PHE A 81 -17.66 -3.06 -2.73
CA PHE A 81 -17.88 -2.10 -3.83
C PHE A 81 -17.04 -2.40 -5.08
N GLY A 82 -16.15 -3.39 -5.01
CA GLY A 82 -15.26 -3.80 -6.11
C GLY A 82 -13.94 -3.02 -6.16
N GLU A 83 -13.01 -3.48 -7.00
CA GLU A 83 -11.65 -2.92 -7.16
C GLU A 83 -11.64 -1.42 -7.52
N ARG A 84 -12.71 -0.94 -8.19
CA ARG A 84 -12.84 0.46 -8.60
C ARG A 84 -12.99 1.44 -7.45
N ILE A 85 -13.28 0.99 -6.23
CA ILE A 85 -13.38 1.89 -5.08
C ILE A 85 -12.01 2.44 -4.67
N ASN A 86 -10.93 1.72 -4.97
CA ASN A 86 -9.58 2.16 -4.66
C ASN A 86 -9.01 2.92 -5.88
N THR A 87 -8.56 4.16 -5.68
CA THR A 87 -7.90 4.95 -6.73
C THR A 87 -6.57 4.37 -7.15
N ASN A 88 -5.90 3.64 -6.24
CA ASN A 88 -4.65 2.93 -6.49
C ASN A 88 -4.83 1.44 -6.18
N PRO A 89 -5.53 0.68 -7.06
CA PRO A 89 -5.63 -0.76 -6.88
C PRO A 89 -4.20 -1.32 -6.84
N GLN A 90 -3.88 -2.04 -5.76
CA GLN A 90 -2.60 -2.73 -5.60
C GLN A 90 -2.58 -3.95 -6.52
N ASN A 91 -2.62 -3.70 -7.83
CA ASN A 91 -2.32 -4.70 -8.83
C ASN A 91 -0.81 -4.86 -8.84
N SER A 92 -0.26 -5.43 -7.77
CA SER A 92 1.09 -5.96 -7.76
C SER A 92 1.13 -7.20 -8.65
N ASN A 93 0.92 -7.00 -9.96
CA ASN A 93 1.19 -7.99 -10.97
C ASN A 93 2.71 -8.09 -11.07
N TYR A 94 3.32 -8.78 -10.10
CA TYR A 94 4.74 -9.10 -10.10
C TYR A 94 5.17 -9.74 -11.42
N PHE A 95 4.23 -10.39 -12.12
CA PHE A 95 4.40 -10.91 -13.47
C PHE A 95 4.86 -9.85 -14.50
N LEU A 96 4.30 -8.63 -14.46
CA LEU A 96 4.70 -7.54 -15.37
C LEU A 96 6.16 -7.09 -15.17
N ILE A 97 6.68 -7.22 -13.96
CA ILE A 97 8.07 -6.87 -13.62
C ILE A 97 9.02 -8.05 -13.89
N LEU A 98 8.60 -9.28 -13.56
CA LEU A 98 9.43 -10.48 -13.70
C LEU A 98 9.58 -10.93 -15.16
N PHE A 99 8.57 -10.73 -16.00
CA PHE A 99 8.58 -11.13 -17.41
C PHE A 99 9.77 -10.55 -18.20
N PRO A 100 10.01 -9.21 -18.23
CA PRO A 100 11.15 -8.66 -18.99
C PRO A 100 12.51 -9.07 -18.44
N ILE A 101 12.64 -9.29 -17.12
CA ILE A 101 13.90 -9.73 -16.49
C ILE A 101 14.25 -11.15 -16.94
N ILE A 102 13.29 -12.08 -16.88
CA ILE A 102 13.48 -13.47 -17.32
C ILE A 102 13.77 -13.50 -18.82
N PHE A 103 13.01 -12.76 -19.62
CA PHE A 103 13.18 -12.73 -21.07
C PHE A 103 14.55 -12.15 -21.46
N GLY A 104 14.98 -11.08 -20.80
CA GLY A 104 16.30 -10.47 -21.00
C GLY A 104 17.45 -11.41 -20.63
N LEU A 105 17.34 -12.17 -19.54
CA LEU A 105 18.34 -13.18 -19.16
C LEU A 105 18.43 -14.31 -20.20
N VAL A 106 17.28 -14.82 -20.64
CA VAL A 106 17.25 -15.89 -21.66
C VAL A 106 17.86 -15.41 -22.97
N PHE A 107 17.48 -14.23 -23.46
CA PHE A 107 18.04 -13.65 -24.68
C PHE A 107 19.54 -13.36 -24.55
N GLY A 108 19.98 -12.82 -23.40
CA GLY A 108 21.38 -12.53 -23.13
C GLY A 108 22.25 -13.78 -23.14
N VAL A 109 21.79 -14.88 -22.53
CA VAL A 109 22.52 -16.17 -22.52
C VAL A 109 22.60 -16.77 -23.93
N LEU A 110 21.51 -16.73 -24.70
CA LEU A 110 21.50 -17.22 -26.08
C LEU A 110 22.45 -16.41 -26.99
N PHE A 111 22.45 -15.09 -26.84
CA PHE A 111 23.33 -14.20 -27.60
C PHE A 111 24.81 -14.40 -27.21
N TYR A 112 25.11 -14.50 -25.92
CA TYR A 112 26.47 -14.77 -25.44
C TYR A 112 27.00 -16.12 -25.93
N LYS A 113 26.16 -17.17 -25.92
CA LYS A 113 26.50 -18.47 -26.49
C LYS A 113 26.72 -18.41 -28.00
N LYS A 114 25.94 -17.62 -28.74
CA LYS A 114 26.12 -17.43 -30.19
C LYS A 114 27.45 -16.73 -30.49
N VAL A 115 27.77 -15.65 -29.77
CA VAL A 115 29.00 -14.86 -29.94
C VAL A 115 30.26 -15.61 -29.52
N SER A 116 30.19 -16.44 -28.48
CA SER A 116 31.35 -17.22 -28.01
C SER A 116 31.65 -18.46 -28.88
N ASN A 117 30.74 -18.84 -29.77
CA ASN A 117 30.83 -20.06 -30.58
C ASN A 117 31.03 -19.76 -32.08
N ASP A 118 31.19 -18.49 -32.43
CA ASP A 118 31.72 -17.98 -33.69
C ASP A 118 33.12 -17.38 -33.41
#